data_AF-A0A8S9GII0-F1
#
_entry.id   AF-A0A8S9GII0-F1
#
_cell.length_a   1.000
_cell.length_b   1.000
_cell.length_c   1.000
_cell.angle_alpha   90.00
_cell.angle_beta   90.00
_cell.angle_gamma   90.00
#
_symmetry.space_group_name_H-M   'P 1'
#
loop_
_entity.id
_entity.type
_entity.pdbx_description
1 polymer ?
#
loop_
_entity_poly.entity_id
_entity_poly.type
_entity_poly.pdbx_seq_one_letter_code
_entity_poly.pdbx_strand_id
1 'polypeptide(L)'
;MVDPLLQGQYPVRGLYQALAISAMCVQEQPSMRPVVSDVVLALNFLASSKYDPNSPSSSRRRNGSCRRDDEEKRPDLVKEAESDGSS
;
A
#
# COMPACT_ATOMS: atom_id res chain seq x y z
N MET A 1 -3.57 -14.94 17.48
CA MET A 1 -3.20 -16.27 16.96
C MET A 1 -3.19 -16.19 15.43
N VAL A 2 -2.38 -17.01 14.78
CA VAL A 2 -2.33 -17.12 13.31
C VAL A 2 -3.08 -18.37 12.91
N ASP A 3 -3.74 -18.36 11.74
CA ASP A 3 -4.55 -19.47 11.25
C ASP A 3 -3.73 -20.79 11.26
N PRO A 4 -4.19 -21.85 11.96
CA PRO A 4 -3.53 -23.15 11.97
C PRO A 4 -3.34 -23.76 10.58
N LEU A 5 -4.21 -23.44 9.61
CA LEU A 5 -4.12 -23.95 8.24
C LEU A 5 -2.91 -23.41 7.48
N LEU A 6 -2.33 -22.28 7.91
CA LEU A 6 -1.11 -21.75 7.31
C LEU A 6 0.12 -22.59 7.66
N GLN A 7 0.08 -23.47 8.68
CA GLN A 7 1.17 -24.37 9.06
C GLN A 7 2.54 -23.69 9.23
N GLY A 8 2.56 -22.41 9.65
CA GLY A 8 3.79 -21.63 9.77
C GLY A 8 4.37 -21.09 8.45
N GLN A 9 3.69 -21.33 7.33
CA GLN A 9 4.10 -20.90 5.99
C GLN A 9 3.67 -19.46 5.70
N TYR A 10 4.23 -18.52 6.44
CA TYR A 10 3.95 -17.10 6.23
C TYR A 10 5.16 -16.23 6.59
N PRO A 11 5.31 -15.07 5.94
CA PRO A 11 6.41 -14.16 6.24
C PRO A 11 6.09 -13.49 7.58
N VAL A 12 6.82 -13.86 8.64
CA VAL A 12 6.57 -13.36 10.00
C VAL A 12 6.50 -11.83 10.05
N ARG A 13 7.45 -11.13 9.40
CA ARG A 13 7.44 -9.66 9.33
C ARG A 13 6.25 -9.09 8.56
N GLY A 14 5.91 -9.68 7.41
CA GLY A 14 4.78 -9.22 6.59
C GLY A 14 3.44 -9.41 7.31
N LEU A 15 3.30 -10.51 8.05
CA LEU A 15 2.13 -10.77 8.89
C LEU A 15 1.95 -9.70 9.98
N TYR A 16 3.02 -9.36 10.71
CA TYR A 16 2.94 -8.32 11.75
C TYR A 16 2.61 -6.94 11.16
N GLN A 17 3.14 -6.62 9.98
CA GLN A 17 2.82 -5.38 9.29
C GLN A 17 1.35 -5.34 8.86
N ALA A 18 0.82 -6.42 8.26
CA ALA A 18 -0.59 -6.52 7.90
C ALA A 18 -1.48 -6.35 9.14
N LEU A 19 -1.13 -6.99 10.25
CA LEU A 19 -1.87 -6.86 11.51
C LEU A 19 -1.87 -5.43 12.04
N ALA A 20 -0.73 -4.73 11.99
CA ALA A 20 -0.65 -3.33 12.40
C ALA A 20 -1.53 -2.44 11.53
N ILE A 21 -1.55 -2.66 10.20
CA ILE A 21 -2.44 -1.94 9.27
C ILE A 21 -3.91 -2.20 9.63
N SER A 22 -4.30 -3.46 9.83
CA SER A 22 -5.65 -3.82 10.25
C SER A 22 -6.04 -3.16 11.57
N ALA A 23 -5.12 -3.11 12.54
CA ALA A 23 -5.33 -2.46 13.84
C ALA A 23 -5.57 -0.95 13.67
N MET A 24 -4.82 -0.27 12.80
CA MET A 24 -5.07 1.14 12.47
C MET A 24 -6.46 1.37 11.86
N CYS A 25 -6.96 0.43 11.08
CA CYS A 25 -8.29 0.54 10.44
C CYS A 25 -9.46 0.39 11.43
N VAL A 26 -9.30 -0.39 12.51
CA VAL A 26 -10.38 -0.67 13.48
C VAL A 26 -10.36 0.25 14.71
N GLN A 27 -9.55 1.31 14.68
CA GLN A 27 -9.45 2.26 15.80
C GLN A 27 -10.82 2.90 16.12
N GLU A 28 -11.11 3.10 17.41
CA GLU A 28 -12.34 3.79 17.85
C GLU A 28 -12.42 5.22 17.31
N GLN A 29 -11.29 5.94 17.31
CA GLN A 29 -11.23 7.31 16.82
C GLN A 29 -11.10 7.34 15.29
N PRO A 30 -12.03 7.96 14.55
CA PRO A 30 -12.00 7.99 13.09
C PRO A 30 -10.82 8.79 12.52
N SER A 31 -10.32 9.79 13.26
CA SER A 31 -9.16 10.60 12.88
C SER A 31 -7.84 9.82 12.88
N MET A 32 -7.77 8.70 13.60
CA MET A 32 -6.58 7.83 13.62
C MET A 32 -6.61 6.74 12.55
N ARG A 33 -7.74 6.60 11.83
CA ARG A 33 -7.85 5.63 10.75
C ARG A 33 -7.13 6.17 9.51
N PRO A 34 -6.25 5.38 8.89
CA PRO A 34 -5.53 5.80 7.70
C PRO A 34 -6.46 5.97 6.51
N VAL A 35 -6.02 6.76 5.52
CA VAL A 35 -6.73 6.87 4.24
C VAL A 35 -6.68 5.51 3.54
N VAL A 36 -7.81 5.11 2.93
CA VAL A 36 -7.91 3.78 2.29
C VAL A 36 -6.87 3.58 1.17
N SER A 37 -6.48 4.65 0.47
CA SER A 37 -5.40 4.61 -0.53
C SER A 37 -4.08 4.13 0.06
N ASP A 38 -3.73 4.61 1.26
CA ASP A 38 -2.47 4.27 1.93
C ASP A 38 -2.50 2.83 2.44
N VAL A 39 -3.67 2.38 2.90
CA VAL A 39 -3.90 0.98 3.29
C VAL A 39 -3.70 0.06 2.10
N VAL A 40 -4.32 0.37 0.96
CA VAL A 40 -4.19 -0.45 -0.25
C VAL A 40 -2.75 -0.46 -0.75
N LEU A 41 -2.07 0.69 -0.75
CA LEU A 41 -0.66 0.78 -1.13
C LEU A 41 0.25 -0.08 -0.24
N ALA A 42 0.06 0.00 1.08
CA ALA A 42 0.83 -0.79 2.04
C ALA A 42 0.56 -2.29 1.89
N LEU A 43 -0.70 -2.68 1.70
CA LEU A 43 -1.07 -4.09 1.46
C LEU A 43 -0.52 -4.60 0.13
N ASN A 44 -0.53 -3.79 -0.93
CA ASN A 44 0.07 -4.12 -2.22
C ASN A 44 1.58 -4.37 -2.08
N PHE A 45 2.28 -3.52 -1.31
CA PHE A 45 3.69 -3.74 -1.00
C PHE A 45 3.93 -5.06 -0.28
N LEU A 46 3.11 -5.40 0.72
CA LEU A 46 3.18 -6.69 1.42
C LEU A 46 2.92 -7.87 0.50
N ALA A 47 1.93 -7.77 -0.39
CA ALA A 47 1.58 -8.82 -1.34
C ALA A 47 2.68 -9.07 -2.38
N SER A 48 3.43 -8.03 -2.74
CA SER A 48 4.58 -8.16 -3.65
C SER A 48 5.77 -8.91 -3.02
N SER A 49 5.86 -8.98 -1.68
CA SER A 49 6.85 -9.80 -0.99
C SER A 49 6.40 -11.26 -0.96
N LYS A 50 7.03 -12.10 -1.80
CA LYS A 50 6.82 -13.54 -1.74
C LYS A 50 7.41 -14.14 -0.47
N TYR A 51 6.66 -15.05 0.13
CA TYR A 51 7.16 -15.87 1.23
C TYR A 51 8.15 -16.90 0.69
N ASP A 52 9.37 -16.86 1.19
CA ASP A 52 10.40 -17.86 0.93
C ASP A 52 10.80 -18.49 2.27
N PRO A 53 10.47 -19.77 2.52
CA PRO A 53 10.77 -20.44 3.78
C PRO A 53 12.27 -20.73 3.97
N ASN A 54 13.06 -20.69 2.91
CA ASN A 54 14.49 -20.94 2.93
C ASN A 54 15.33 -19.66 2.85
N SER A 55 14.69 -18.50 2.64
CA SER A 55 15.35 -17.21 2.71
C SER A 55 15.74 -16.95 4.17
N PRO A 56 17.04 -16.96 4.50
CA PRO A 56 17.50 -16.79 5.87
C PRO A 56 17.17 -15.36 6.28
N SER A 57 16.03 -15.15 6.96
CA SER A 57 15.55 -13.89 7.56
C SER A 57 16.43 -12.70 7.18
N SER A 58 16.40 -12.30 5.90
CA SER A 58 17.42 -11.37 5.42
C SER A 58 17.02 -10.01 5.93
N SER A 59 17.59 -9.68 7.08
CA SER A 59 17.51 -8.39 7.74
C SER A 59 18.44 -7.38 7.04
N ARG A 60 18.68 -7.56 5.74
CA ARG A 60 19.52 -6.70 4.90
C ARG A 60 18.80 -6.30 3.64
N ARG A 61 17.78 -5.46 3.79
CA ARG A 61 17.58 -4.28 2.94
C ARG A 61 17.08 -3.12 3.79
N ARG A 62 18.02 -2.46 4.48
CA ARG A 62 17.82 -1.04 4.79
C ARG A 62 17.95 -0.28 3.47
N ASN A 63 16.97 0.57 3.22
CA ASN A 63 16.97 1.73 2.34
C ASN A 63 17.02 1.55 0.82
N GLY A 64 16.04 2.20 0.18
CA GLY A 64 16.33 3.11 -0.92
C GLY A 64 16.17 2.54 -2.32
N SER A 65 14.95 2.50 -2.83
CA SER A 65 14.68 3.10 -4.15
C SER A 65 13.17 3.12 -4.37
N CYS A 66 12.64 4.34 -4.36
CA CYS A 66 11.59 4.72 -5.30
C CYS A 66 11.81 4.03 -6.67
N ARG A 67 10.90 3.13 -7.02
CA ARG A 67 10.46 2.95 -8.41
C ARG A 67 9.02 3.47 -8.39
N ARG A 68 8.84 4.79 -8.56
CA ARG A 68 8.50 5.42 -9.85
C ARG A 68 7.69 4.46 -10.72
N ASP A 69 6.41 4.38 -10.43
CA ASP A 69 5.38 4.21 -11.44
C ASP A 69 4.29 5.24 -11.12
N ASP A 70 4.71 6.51 -11.13
CA ASP A 70 3.83 7.67 -11.32
C ASP A 70 3.58 7.72 -12.84
N GLU A 71 2.74 6.81 -13.33
CA GLU A 71 2.12 6.97 -14.65
C GLU A 71 1.14 8.13 -14.50
N GLU A 72 1.68 9.33 -14.75
CA GLU A 72 0.99 10.60 -14.96
C GLU A 72 -0.03 10.45 -16.10
N LYS A 73 -1.14 9.77 -15.83
CA LYS A 73 -2.33 9.84 -16.68
C LYS A 73 -2.97 11.19 -16.43
N ARG A 74 -2.50 12.16 -17.20
CA ARG A 74 -2.98 13.53 -17.33
C ARG A 74 -4.50 13.63 -17.16
N PRO A 75 -5.01 14.53 -16.29
CA PRO A 75 -6.40 14.93 -16.34
C PRO A 75 -6.61 15.80 -17.58
N ASP A 76 -7.38 15.29 -18.55
CA ASP A 76 -7.93 16.08 -19.66
C ASP A 76 -8.98 17.03 -19.06
N LEU A 77 -8.52 18.21 -18.65
CA LEU A 77 -9.37 19.29 -18.18
C LEU A 77 -10.18 19.78 -19.38
N VAL A 78 -11.42 19.33 -19.40
CA VAL A 78 -12.55 19.76 -20.20
C VAL A 78 -12.43 21.17 -20.80
N LYS A 79 -12.36 21.18 -22.14
CA LYS A 79 -12.76 22.22 -23.10
C LYS A 79 -13.10 23.60 -22.52
N GLU A 80 -12.16 24.51 -22.73
CA GLU A 80 -12.44 25.94 -22.85
C GLU A 80 -13.47 26.14 -23.97
N ALA A 81 -14.66 26.56 -23.58
CA ALA A 81 -15.61 27.21 -24.46
C ALA A 81 -15.81 28.60 -23.87
N GLU A 82 -14.97 29.55 -24.29
CA GLU A 82 -15.38 30.94 -24.27
C GLU A 82 -15.08 31.54 -25.64
N SER A 83 -16.20 31.86 -26.27
CA SER A 83 -16.38 32.38 -27.60
C SER A 83 -15.85 33.81 -27.67
N ASP A 84 -15.04 34.08 -28.69
CA ASP A 84 -14.84 35.45 -29.19
C ASP A 84 -16.20 36.13 -29.40
N GLY A 85 -16.33 37.33 -28.84
CA GLY A 85 -17.54 38.14 -28.84
C GLY A 85 -17.18 39.62 -28.65
N SER A 86 -16.85 40.25 -29.76
CA SER A 86 -16.99 41.67 -30.12
C SER A 86 -16.98 42.75 -29.02
N SER A 87 -16.09 43.74 -29.19
CA SER A 87 -16.52 45.12 -29.37
C SER A 87 -15.52 45.94 -30.19
#